data_AF-A0A3S9VG37-F1
#
_entry.id   AF-A0A3S9VG37-F1
#
_cell.length_a   1.000
_cell.length_b   1.000
_cell.length_c   1.000
_cell.angle_alpha   90.00
_cell.angle_beta   90.00
_cell.angle_gamma   90.00
#
_symmetry.space_group_name_H-M   'P 1'
#
loop_
_entity.id
_entity.type
_entity.pdbx_description
1 polymer ?
#
loop_
_entity_poly.entity_id
_entity_poly.type
_entity_poly.pdbx_seq_one_letter_code
_entity_poly.pdbx_strand_id
1 'polypeptide(L)'
;MFRFSVAALAILLIMIPVHADVNAKPSGHRRTSHVAGKTGGDGKHLSAGKADAKVSATVMTTIDAVGPKAGKGGWTRVLRIGAWGVIVVAGMMLVAQRLKDRFLALEHGRVRIGERVDALKRAIATGRQRAETAEARVKMLETDAESVRREAQAARRRIVELEQDNAQLRADRTRAVEIEQLFTKVRVELDEMARTRGQAEPEHARSTLDQHLALLQAAEPGALIPSSVLNYAEQSKFRAILTWTKERKLKLLPQVSMGEYLEPSPGEEELRWTYNDRRADFVICDEQWMPILAVEHHGSGHQLGENWEKRDAIKAQALVLADIGLVITEDGDRKDIVRAKLDAEYARLTAESATGRRALPAQYGRGA
;
A
#
# COMPACT_ATOMS: atom_id res chain seq x y z
N MET A 1 -24.51 -7.35 48.09
CA MET A 1 -24.53 -8.12 46.83
C MET A 1 -24.12 -7.16 45.73
N PHE A 2 -23.10 -7.29 44.89
CA PHE A 2 -22.07 -8.28 44.57
C PHE A 2 -20.83 -7.47 44.12
N ARG A 3 -19.61 -7.96 44.40
CA ARG A 3 -18.34 -7.39 43.93
C ARG A 3 -18.00 -7.92 42.54
N PHE A 4 -17.28 -7.15 41.72
CA PHE A 4 -16.27 -7.70 40.80
C PHE A 4 -15.09 -6.73 40.61
N SER A 5 -13.89 -7.29 40.70
CA SER A 5 -12.55 -6.74 40.42
C SER A 5 -12.05 -7.27 39.09
N VAL A 6 -11.30 -6.50 38.28
CA VAL A 6 -10.20 -6.92 37.37
C VAL A 6 -9.44 -5.62 37.01
N ALA A 7 -8.22 -5.31 37.47
CA ALA A 7 -6.88 -5.88 37.24
C ALA A 7 -6.23 -5.52 35.88
N ALA A 8 -5.09 -4.82 35.98
CA ALA A 8 -3.86 -4.89 35.18
C ALA A 8 -3.85 -4.51 33.68
N LEU A 9 -3.06 -3.49 33.32
CA LEU A 9 -1.81 -3.71 32.57
C LEU A 9 -0.90 -2.47 32.64
N ALA A 10 0.27 -2.63 33.26
CA ALA A 10 1.39 -1.69 33.19
C ALA A 10 2.26 -2.05 31.98
N ILE A 11 2.61 -1.08 31.15
CA ILE A 11 3.75 -1.19 30.23
C ILE A 11 4.70 -0.03 30.51
N LEU A 12 5.81 -0.44 31.13
CA LEU A 12 7.05 0.26 31.38
C LEU A 12 7.74 0.54 30.03
N LEU A 13 7.99 1.80 29.69
CA LEU A 13 8.86 2.14 28.55
C LEU A 13 10.15 2.76 29.08
N ILE A 14 11.23 2.01 28.86
CA ILE A 14 12.61 2.32 29.22
C ILE A 14 13.06 3.54 28.41
N MET A 15 13.43 4.62 29.09
CA MET A 15 14.18 5.73 28.49
C MET A 15 15.61 5.28 28.19
N ILE A 16 16.03 5.40 26.93
CA ILE A 16 17.44 5.47 26.55
C ILE A 16 17.65 6.88 25.97
N PRO A 17 18.49 7.73 26.58
CA PRO A 17 18.89 8.99 25.97
C PRO A 17 20.05 8.71 25.01
N VAL A 18 19.83 8.88 23.71
CA VAL A 18 20.95 9.08 22.78
C VAL A 18 21.05 10.58 22.53
N HIS A 19 21.99 11.21 23.24
CA HIS A 19 22.57 12.49 22.83
C HIS A 19 23.30 12.29 21.50
N ALA A 20 22.90 13.04 20.48
CA ALA A 20 23.78 13.34 19.36
C ALA A 20 23.65 14.83 19.04
N ASP A 21 24.69 15.52 19.47
CA ASP A 21 25.03 16.91 19.27
C ASP A 21 25.05 17.25 17.76
N VAL A 22 24.26 18.24 17.37
CA VAL A 22 24.25 18.80 16.02
C VAL A 22 25.18 20.01 16.03
N ASN A 23 26.48 19.79 15.87
CA ASN A 23 27.41 20.90 15.65
C ASN A 23 28.72 20.48 14.97
N ALA A 24 28.80 20.65 13.64
CA ALA A 24 30.01 21.13 12.99
C ALA A 24 29.74 21.52 11.52
N LYS A 25 30.09 22.77 11.21
CA LYS A 25 30.02 23.46 9.93
C LYS A 25 30.83 22.79 8.79
N PRO A 26 30.52 23.13 7.53
CA PRO A 26 31.36 22.79 6.39
C PRO A 26 32.49 23.82 6.21
N SER A 27 33.70 23.34 5.93
CA SER A 27 34.78 24.10 5.27
C SER A 27 35.36 23.15 4.21
N GLY A 28 35.44 23.47 2.92
CA GLY A 28 35.83 24.75 2.35
C GLY A 28 37.31 24.68 1.92
N HIS A 29 37.55 24.24 0.68
CA HIS A 29 38.73 24.52 -0.18
C HIS A 29 40.12 24.06 0.36
N ARG A 30 41.10 23.52 -0.38
CA ARG A 30 41.66 23.92 -1.68
C ARG A 30 42.91 23.04 -1.98
N ARG A 31 43.26 22.98 -3.28
CA ARG A 31 44.62 22.97 -3.87
C ARG A 31 45.50 21.70 -3.95
N THR A 32 45.61 21.24 -5.20
CA THR A 32 46.83 21.07 -6.03
C THR A 32 48.07 20.33 -5.49
N SER A 33 48.54 19.35 -6.27
CA SER A 33 49.87 19.39 -6.90
C SER A 33 50.03 18.30 -7.97
N HIS A 34 50.76 18.64 -9.03
CA HIS A 34 51.35 17.74 -10.01
C HIS A 34 52.32 16.75 -9.36
N VAL A 35 52.62 15.62 -10.04
CA VAL A 35 53.99 15.17 -10.37
C VAL A 35 53.94 13.94 -11.30
N ALA A 36 54.87 13.92 -12.24
CA ALA A 36 55.11 12.93 -13.27
C ALA A 36 55.87 11.68 -12.77
N GLY A 37 55.85 10.62 -13.58
CA GLY A 37 57.07 9.81 -13.79
C GLY A 37 57.00 8.31 -13.52
N LYS A 38 57.10 7.55 -14.62
CA LYS A 38 58.09 6.49 -14.89
C LYS A 38 58.26 5.24 -13.98
N THR A 39 58.33 4.11 -14.70
CA THR A 39 59.29 2.97 -14.63
C THR A 39 59.14 1.87 -13.58
N GLY A 40 59.49 0.65 -14.03
CA GLY A 40 59.81 -0.54 -13.24
C GLY A 40 58.90 -1.72 -13.64
N GLY A 41 59.33 -2.80 -14.30
CA GLY A 41 60.67 -3.40 -14.34
C GLY A 41 60.69 -4.67 -13.51
N ASP A 42 61.14 -5.76 -14.14
CA ASP A 42 61.61 -7.03 -13.57
C ASP A 42 60.56 -7.97 -12.93
N GLY A 43 60.58 -9.29 -13.16
CA GLY A 43 61.56 -10.14 -13.81
C GLY A 43 61.71 -11.46 -13.02
N LYS A 44 62.31 -12.46 -13.69
CA LYS A 44 62.89 -13.71 -13.15
C LYS A 44 61.91 -14.86 -12.86
N HIS A 45 62.25 -16.14 -13.02
CA HIS A 45 63.24 -16.93 -13.78
C HIS A 45 62.90 -18.41 -13.47
N LEU A 46 63.60 -19.33 -14.16
CA LEU A 46 63.80 -20.78 -13.93
C LEU A 46 62.89 -21.67 -14.80
N SER A 47 63.34 -22.23 -15.95
CA SER A 47 64.38 -23.28 -16.19
C SER A 47 64.01 -24.62 -15.56
N ALA A 48 64.19 -25.83 -16.12
CA ALA A 48 64.86 -26.43 -17.27
C ALA A 48 64.25 -27.85 -17.42
N GLY A 49 64.47 -28.68 -18.45
CA GLY A 49 65.52 -28.70 -19.43
C GLY A 49 65.27 -29.71 -20.56
N LYS A 50 66.12 -29.56 -21.58
CA LYS A 50 66.24 -30.34 -22.81
C LYS A 50 66.90 -31.70 -22.57
N ALA A 51 66.68 -32.63 -23.50
CA ALA A 51 67.76 -33.45 -24.04
C ALA A 51 67.39 -33.98 -25.44
N ASP A 52 67.81 -33.25 -26.47
CA ASP A 52 68.24 -33.84 -27.74
C ASP A 52 69.69 -34.30 -27.55
N ALA A 53 70.03 -35.49 -28.03
CA ALA A 53 71.41 -35.85 -28.30
C ALA A 53 71.49 -36.69 -29.57
N LYS A 54 72.54 -36.35 -30.32
CA LYS A 54 72.81 -36.66 -31.72
C LYS A 54 74.13 -37.44 -31.76
N VAL A 55 74.35 -38.18 -32.84
CA VAL A 55 75.66 -38.63 -33.39
C VAL A 55 76.27 -39.91 -32.79
N SER A 56 76.46 -40.94 -33.64
CA SER A 56 77.80 -41.34 -34.14
C SER A 56 77.77 -42.63 -34.97
N ALA A 57 78.25 -42.51 -36.20
CA ALA A 57 78.82 -43.57 -37.01
C ALA A 57 80.32 -43.73 -36.67
N THR A 58 80.99 -44.71 -37.33
CA THR A 58 82.46 -45.02 -37.37
C THR A 58 82.74 -46.38 -36.68
N VAL A 59 82.82 -47.50 -37.41
CA VAL A 59 83.97 -48.03 -38.20
C VAL A 59 85.17 -48.39 -37.32
N MET A 60 85.51 -49.69 -37.26
CA MET A 60 86.90 -50.11 -37.17
C MET A 60 87.10 -51.50 -37.78
N THR A 61 88.10 -51.55 -38.64
CA THR A 61 88.55 -52.62 -39.53
C THR A 61 89.82 -53.30 -38.99
N THR A 62 90.12 -54.48 -39.57
CA THR A 62 91.46 -55.04 -39.91
C THR A 62 92.45 -55.50 -38.84
N ILE A 63 92.98 -56.72 -39.06
CA ILE A 63 94.40 -57.22 -39.05
C ILE A 63 94.29 -58.73 -39.45
N ASP A 64 94.66 -59.15 -40.67
CA ASP A 64 95.99 -59.61 -41.16
C ASP A 64 96.58 -60.81 -40.38
N ALA A 65 97.24 -61.84 -40.91
CA ALA A 65 97.61 -62.34 -42.25
C ALA A 65 98.24 -63.75 -42.06
N VAL A 66 98.73 -64.34 -43.17
CA VAL A 66 99.72 -65.45 -43.30
C VAL A 66 99.17 -66.80 -43.83
N GLY A 67 99.45 -67.09 -45.12
CA GLY A 67 99.47 -68.45 -45.71
C GLY A 67 100.81 -69.17 -45.43
N PRO A 68 101.26 -70.24 -46.15
CA PRO A 68 100.72 -70.82 -47.40
C PRO A 68 100.81 -72.37 -47.54
N LYS A 69 100.51 -72.86 -48.76
CA LYS A 69 100.97 -74.10 -49.45
C LYS A 69 100.28 -75.47 -49.23
N ALA A 70 99.66 -75.93 -50.33
CA ALA A 70 99.70 -77.24 -51.02
C ALA A 70 99.87 -78.57 -50.23
N GLY A 71 98.97 -79.53 -50.49
CA GLY A 71 99.19 -80.97 -50.20
C GLY A 71 97.90 -81.81 -50.22
N LYS A 72 97.97 -83.08 -50.62
CA LYS A 72 96.88 -83.97 -51.07
C LYS A 72 96.27 -84.88 -49.97
N GLY A 73 95.04 -85.39 -50.23
CA GLY A 73 94.41 -86.60 -49.63
C GLY A 73 93.46 -86.30 -48.45
N GLY A 74 92.24 -86.82 -48.28
CA GLY A 74 91.49 -87.91 -48.89
C GLY A 74 90.68 -88.61 -47.77
N TRP A 75 89.33 -88.65 -47.87
CA TRP A 75 88.42 -89.63 -47.22
C TRP A 75 87.81 -89.48 -45.79
N THR A 76 87.59 -88.27 -45.21
CA THR A 76 86.87 -88.16 -43.90
C THR A 76 85.62 -87.24 -43.86
N ARG A 77 85.10 -86.78 -45.01
CA ARG A 77 84.01 -85.77 -45.08
C ARG A 77 82.57 -86.27 -44.80
N VAL A 78 82.29 -87.57 -44.71
CA VAL A 78 80.88 -88.05 -44.69
C VAL A 78 80.27 -88.11 -43.28
N LEU A 79 81.06 -88.29 -42.22
CA LEU A 79 80.54 -88.48 -40.85
C LEU A 79 80.28 -87.19 -40.06
N ARG A 80 80.76 -86.02 -40.50
CA ARG A 80 80.50 -84.74 -39.83
C ARG A 80 79.19 -84.06 -40.24
N ILE A 81 78.57 -84.49 -41.34
CA ILE A 81 77.35 -83.85 -41.88
C ILE A 81 76.10 -84.27 -41.08
N GLY A 82 76.04 -85.52 -40.60
CA GLY A 82 74.88 -86.02 -39.83
C GLY A 82 74.74 -85.43 -38.42
N ALA A 83 75.84 -85.27 -37.69
CA ALA A 83 75.83 -84.68 -36.34
C ALA A 83 75.50 -83.18 -36.35
N TRP A 84 75.92 -82.46 -37.40
CA TRP A 84 75.52 -81.07 -37.62
C TRP A 84 74.02 -80.94 -37.92
N GLY A 85 73.43 -81.89 -38.65
CA GLY A 85 72.00 -81.89 -38.96
C GLY A 85 71.11 -81.92 -37.71
N VAL A 86 71.41 -82.76 -36.72
CA VAL A 86 70.62 -82.88 -35.48
C VAL A 86 70.75 -81.65 -34.59
N ILE A 87 71.95 -81.09 -34.47
CA ILE A 87 72.19 -79.85 -33.70
C ILE A 87 71.48 -78.65 -34.35
N VAL A 88 71.47 -78.59 -35.69
CA VAL A 88 70.74 -77.55 -36.43
C VAL A 88 69.24 -77.67 -36.22
N VAL A 89 68.68 -78.88 -36.29
CA VAL A 89 67.23 -79.10 -36.08
C VAL A 89 66.82 -78.82 -34.63
N ALA A 90 67.58 -79.30 -33.64
CA ALA A 90 67.30 -79.02 -32.23
C ALA A 90 67.47 -77.52 -31.92
N GLY A 91 68.48 -76.86 -32.50
CA GLY A 91 68.67 -75.42 -32.42
C GLY A 91 67.50 -74.65 -33.04
N MET A 92 67.02 -75.07 -34.22
CA MET A 92 65.84 -74.48 -34.86
C MET A 92 64.56 -74.67 -34.03
N MET A 93 64.37 -75.83 -33.40
CA MET A 93 63.20 -76.10 -32.57
C MET A 93 63.21 -75.26 -31.29
N LEU A 94 64.38 -75.08 -30.66
CA LEU A 94 64.55 -74.24 -29.47
C LEU A 94 64.42 -72.75 -29.81
N VAL A 95 64.86 -72.34 -31.00
CA VAL A 95 64.61 -70.99 -31.56
C VAL A 95 63.12 -70.80 -31.85
N ALA A 96 62.44 -71.77 -32.44
CA ALA A 96 61.00 -71.72 -32.71
C ALA A 96 60.18 -71.64 -31.40
N GLN A 97 60.59 -72.37 -30.36
CA GLN A 97 59.93 -72.32 -29.05
C GLN A 97 60.16 -70.98 -28.34
N ARG A 98 61.40 -70.46 -28.38
CA ARG A 98 61.68 -69.09 -27.90
C ARG A 98 60.95 -68.01 -28.68
N LEU A 99 60.76 -68.19 -29.99
CA LEU A 99 59.98 -67.28 -30.83
C LEU A 99 58.50 -67.35 -30.47
N LYS A 100 57.94 -68.54 -30.21
CA LYS A 100 56.56 -68.73 -29.77
C LYS A 100 56.30 -68.09 -28.40
N ASP A 101 57.20 -68.28 -27.43
CA ASP A 101 57.09 -67.68 -26.10
C ASP A 101 57.21 -66.15 -26.17
N ARG A 102 58.11 -65.64 -27.02
CA ARG A 102 58.19 -64.19 -27.31
C ARG A 102 56.94 -63.65 -27.98
N PHE A 103 56.33 -64.41 -28.89
CA PHE A 103 55.11 -64.02 -29.57
C PHE A 103 53.92 -63.96 -28.59
N LEU A 104 53.76 -64.98 -27.74
CA LEU A 104 52.75 -65.00 -26.67
C LEU A 104 52.98 -63.89 -25.64
N ALA A 105 54.23 -63.61 -25.25
CA ALA A 105 54.54 -62.49 -24.37
C ALA A 105 54.20 -61.13 -25.00
N LEU A 106 54.40 -61.00 -26.32
CA LEU A 106 54.00 -59.80 -27.08
C LEU A 106 52.47 -59.68 -27.19
N GLU A 107 51.74 -60.77 -27.40
CA GLU A 107 50.27 -60.77 -27.40
C GLU A 107 49.70 -60.39 -26.02
N HIS A 108 50.21 -60.99 -24.95
CA HIS A 108 49.83 -60.63 -23.57
C HIS A 108 50.21 -59.19 -23.23
N GLY A 109 51.33 -58.69 -23.77
CA GLY A 109 51.72 -57.29 -23.68
C GLY A 109 50.73 -56.38 -24.41
N ARG A 110 50.29 -56.77 -25.61
CA ARG A 110 49.31 -56.04 -26.42
C ARG A 110 47.95 -55.95 -25.74
N VAL A 111 47.48 -57.05 -25.13
CA VAL A 111 46.23 -57.09 -24.36
C VAL A 111 46.32 -56.17 -23.13
N ARG A 112 47.40 -56.27 -22.34
CA ARG A 112 47.61 -55.37 -21.17
C ARG A 112 47.71 -53.90 -21.57
N ILE A 113 48.34 -53.59 -22.69
CA ILE A 113 48.38 -52.21 -23.23
C ILE A 113 46.97 -51.77 -23.63
N GLY A 114 46.21 -52.63 -24.30
CA GLY A 114 44.80 -52.37 -24.65
C GLY A 114 43.95 -52.05 -23.42
N GLU A 115 44.01 -52.89 -22.38
CA GLU A 115 43.27 -52.68 -21.13
C GLU A 115 43.64 -51.37 -20.43
N ARG A 116 44.94 -51.01 -20.41
CA ARG A 116 45.39 -49.74 -19.83
C ARG A 116 44.92 -48.54 -20.65
N VAL A 117 44.94 -48.64 -21.97
CA VAL A 117 44.41 -47.60 -22.86
C VAL A 117 42.90 -47.42 -22.66
N ASP A 118 42.15 -48.51 -22.52
CA ASP A 118 40.70 -48.44 -22.29
C ASP A 118 40.36 -47.94 -20.88
N ALA A 119 41.16 -48.29 -19.87
CA ALA A 119 41.07 -47.69 -18.54
C ALA A 119 41.34 -46.18 -18.58
N LEU A 120 42.38 -45.73 -19.31
CA LEU A 120 42.69 -44.32 -19.51
C LEU A 120 41.56 -43.59 -20.24
N LYS A 121 40.99 -44.17 -21.31
CA LYS A 121 39.84 -43.59 -22.01
C LYS A 121 38.63 -43.42 -21.08
N ARG A 122 38.32 -44.41 -20.25
CA ARG A 122 37.24 -44.32 -19.25
C ARG A 122 37.52 -43.24 -18.19
N ALA A 123 38.76 -43.15 -17.71
CA ALA A 123 39.15 -42.11 -16.76
C ALA A 123 39.05 -40.71 -17.36
N ILE A 124 39.49 -40.51 -18.61
CA ILE A 124 39.37 -39.25 -19.34
C ILE A 124 37.89 -38.89 -19.55
N ALA A 125 37.05 -39.85 -19.98
CA ALA A 125 35.62 -39.62 -20.15
C ALA A 125 34.93 -39.21 -18.84
N THR A 126 35.28 -39.89 -17.73
CA THR A 126 34.75 -39.56 -16.39
C THR A 126 35.22 -38.18 -15.93
N GLY A 127 36.49 -37.83 -16.18
CA GLY A 127 37.06 -36.52 -15.87
C GLY A 127 36.34 -35.41 -16.65
N ARG A 128 36.09 -35.62 -17.94
CA ARG A 128 35.34 -34.69 -18.78
C ARG A 128 33.91 -34.47 -18.29
N GLN A 129 33.20 -35.55 -17.96
CA GLN A 129 31.84 -35.46 -17.42
C GLN A 129 31.80 -34.68 -16.09
N ARG A 130 32.80 -34.87 -15.22
CA ARG A 130 32.93 -34.11 -13.97
C ARG A 130 33.21 -32.63 -14.23
N ALA A 131 34.07 -32.31 -15.21
CA ALA A 131 34.35 -30.93 -15.60
C ALA A 131 33.08 -30.25 -16.15
N GLU A 132 32.36 -30.90 -17.06
CA GLU A 132 31.09 -30.39 -17.60
C GLU A 132 30.04 -30.19 -16.49
N THR A 133 29.96 -31.10 -15.53
CA THR A 133 29.05 -30.96 -14.36
C THR A 133 29.47 -29.82 -13.44
N ALA A 134 30.77 -29.61 -13.24
CA ALA A 134 31.29 -28.52 -12.43
C ALA A 134 31.05 -27.16 -13.10
N GLU A 135 31.27 -27.06 -14.42
CA GLU A 135 30.96 -25.86 -15.21
C GLU A 135 29.46 -25.53 -15.14
N ALA A 136 28.59 -26.52 -15.28
CA ALA A 136 27.14 -26.33 -15.14
C ALA A 136 26.76 -25.80 -13.75
N ARG A 137 27.40 -26.31 -12.68
CA ARG A 137 27.18 -25.81 -11.31
C ARG A 137 27.67 -24.38 -11.11
N VAL A 138 28.84 -24.03 -11.65
CA VAL A 138 29.36 -22.65 -11.57
C VAL A 138 28.40 -21.68 -12.25
N LYS A 139 27.92 -22.02 -13.46
CA LYS A 139 26.96 -21.19 -14.20
C LYS A 139 25.64 -21.00 -13.45
N MET A 140 25.16 -22.04 -12.78
CA MET A 140 23.96 -21.97 -11.94
C MET A 140 24.19 -21.04 -10.73
N LEU A 141 25.31 -21.19 -10.03
CA LEU A 141 25.66 -20.33 -8.89
C LEU A 141 25.88 -18.86 -9.29
N GLU A 142 26.43 -18.60 -10.47
CA GLU A 142 26.54 -17.24 -11.02
C GLU A 142 25.15 -16.63 -11.26
N THR A 143 24.23 -17.41 -11.83
CA THR A 143 22.84 -16.98 -12.05
C THR A 143 22.14 -16.69 -10.72
N ASP A 144 22.29 -17.56 -9.72
CA ASP A 144 21.73 -17.36 -8.38
C ASP A 144 22.34 -16.12 -7.69
N ALA A 145 23.65 -15.93 -7.80
CA ALA A 145 24.33 -14.77 -7.24
C ALA A 145 23.86 -13.45 -7.88
N GLU A 146 23.60 -13.45 -9.20
CA GLU A 146 22.98 -12.32 -9.87
C GLU A 146 21.55 -12.05 -9.39
N SER A 147 20.74 -13.10 -9.20
CA SER A 147 19.38 -12.98 -8.64
C SER A 147 19.42 -12.32 -7.26
N VAL A 148 20.26 -12.82 -6.36
CA VAL A 148 20.42 -12.29 -5.01
C VAL A 148 20.90 -10.83 -5.05
N ARG A 149 21.81 -10.47 -5.96
CA ARG A 149 22.25 -9.08 -6.13
C ARG A 149 21.13 -8.15 -6.57
N ARG A 150 20.27 -8.61 -7.49
CA ARG A 150 19.09 -7.84 -7.94
C ARG A 150 18.09 -7.63 -6.81
N GLU A 151 17.81 -8.68 -6.04
CA GLU A 151 16.94 -8.59 -4.85
C GLU A 151 17.51 -7.64 -3.80
N ALA A 152 18.82 -7.73 -3.51
CA ALA A 152 19.48 -6.84 -2.57
C ALA A 152 19.45 -5.36 -3.02
N GLN A 153 19.58 -5.09 -4.33
CA GLN A 153 19.43 -3.75 -4.88
C GLN A 153 17.97 -3.24 -4.79
N ALA A 154 16.99 -4.11 -5.07
CA ALA A 154 15.58 -3.77 -4.93
C ALA A 154 15.22 -3.44 -3.47
N ALA A 155 15.70 -4.26 -2.51
CA ALA A 155 15.50 -4.02 -1.09
C ALA A 155 16.13 -2.68 -0.64
N ARG A 156 17.34 -2.35 -1.10
CA ARG A 156 17.98 -1.05 -0.81
C ARG A 156 17.16 0.13 -1.33
N ARG A 157 16.61 0.03 -2.55
CA ARG A 157 15.72 1.08 -3.10
C ARG A 157 14.48 1.26 -2.23
N ARG A 158 13.87 0.15 -1.79
CA ARG A 158 12.69 0.18 -0.94
C ARG A 158 12.97 0.81 0.43
N ILE A 159 14.14 0.56 1.01
CA ILE A 159 14.53 1.20 2.28
C ILE A 159 14.63 2.72 2.12
N VAL A 160 15.27 3.21 1.04
CA VAL A 160 15.39 4.66 0.79
C VAL A 160 14.02 5.31 0.60
N GLU A 161 13.11 4.65 -0.12
CA GLU A 161 11.72 5.12 -0.30
C GLU A 161 10.99 5.20 1.05
N LEU A 162 11.08 4.16 1.88
CA LEU A 162 10.47 4.15 3.22
C LEU A 162 11.07 5.19 4.16
N GLU A 163 12.36 5.52 4.02
CA GLU A 163 12.98 6.61 4.78
C GLU A 163 12.44 7.98 4.36
N GLN A 164 12.21 8.20 3.06
CA GLN A 164 11.57 9.41 2.54
C GLN A 164 10.13 9.53 3.02
N ASP A 165 9.35 8.45 2.94
CA ASP A 165 7.97 8.41 3.44
C ASP A 165 7.90 8.70 4.95
N ASN A 166 8.80 8.10 5.74
CA ASN A 166 8.88 8.37 7.17
C ASN A 166 9.26 9.83 7.48
N ALA A 167 10.15 10.43 6.69
CA ALA A 167 10.49 11.84 6.85
C ALA A 167 9.27 12.73 6.57
N GLN A 168 8.49 12.41 5.53
CA GLN A 168 7.27 13.13 5.20
C GLN A 168 6.21 12.99 6.30
N LEU A 169 5.97 11.77 6.81
CA LEU A 169 5.04 11.53 7.91
C LEU A 169 5.41 12.30 9.18
N ARG A 170 6.71 12.44 9.48
CA ARG A 170 7.17 13.26 10.60
C ARG A 170 6.86 14.74 10.39
N ALA A 171 7.08 15.27 9.18
CA ALA A 171 6.75 16.64 8.86
C ALA A 171 5.24 16.91 8.99
N ASP A 172 4.41 16.00 8.49
CA ASP A 172 2.95 16.13 8.58
C ASP A 172 2.45 16.01 10.02
N ARG A 173 3.06 15.15 10.84
CA ARG A 173 2.76 15.09 12.28
C ARG A 173 3.09 16.40 12.99
N THR A 174 4.20 17.05 12.66
CA THR A 174 4.54 18.36 13.24
C THR A 174 3.49 19.41 12.89
N ARG A 175 3.04 19.47 11.62
CA ARG A 175 1.97 20.37 11.19
C ARG A 175 0.65 20.10 11.93
N ALA A 176 0.32 18.83 12.16
CA ALA A 176 -0.89 18.47 12.91
C ALA A 176 -0.84 19.00 14.35
N VAL A 177 0.32 18.92 15.02
CA VAL A 177 0.51 19.48 16.37
C VAL A 177 0.38 20.99 16.37
N GLU A 178 0.95 21.70 15.38
CA GLU A 178 0.80 23.16 15.25
C GLU A 178 -0.68 23.56 15.06
N ILE A 179 -1.41 22.82 14.23
CA ILE A 179 -2.85 23.03 14.01
C ILE A 179 -3.63 22.81 15.32
N GLU A 180 -3.33 21.76 16.08
CA GLU A 180 -4.00 21.48 17.36
C GLU A 180 -3.74 22.59 18.40
N GLN A 181 -2.52 23.13 18.44
CA GLN A 181 -2.19 24.29 19.28
C GLN A 181 -2.98 25.54 18.87
N LEU A 182 -3.12 25.78 17.56
CA LEU A 182 -3.94 26.89 17.04
C LEU A 182 -5.41 26.71 17.42
N PHE A 183 -6.00 25.52 17.25
CA PHE A 183 -7.38 25.25 17.64
C PHE A 183 -7.59 25.42 19.14
N THR A 184 -6.64 24.97 19.96
CA THR A 184 -6.70 25.16 21.42
C THR A 184 -6.72 26.64 21.77
N LYS A 185 -5.87 27.45 21.13
CA LYS A 185 -5.85 28.90 21.33
C LYS A 185 -7.17 29.56 20.92
N VAL A 186 -7.69 29.22 19.74
CA VAL A 186 -8.98 29.72 19.25
C VAL A 186 -10.11 29.35 20.21
N ARG A 187 -10.12 28.13 20.77
CA ARG A 187 -11.16 27.71 21.71
C ARG A 187 -11.12 28.52 23.00
N VAL A 188 -9.94 28.79 23.54
CA VAL A 188 -9.78 29.65 24.74
C VAL A 188 -10.27 31.07 24.47
N GLU A 189 -9.89 31.66 23.32
CA GLU A 189 -10.37 32.99 22.92
C GLU A 189 -11.90 33.01 22.74
N LEU A 190 -12.48 31.96 22.13
CA LEU A 190 -13.92 31.84 21.95
C LEU A 190 -14.66 31.74 23.29
N ASP A 191 -14.13 30.95 24.24
CA ASP A 191 -14.69 30.80 25.58
C ASP A 191 -14.65 32.13 26.36
N GLU A 192 -13.56 32.91 26.23
CA GLU A 192 -13.46 34.25 26.81
C GLU A 192 -14.47 35.22 26.19
N MET A 193 -14.60 35.23 24.86
CA MET A 193 -15.60 36.04 24.17
C MET A 193 -17.03 35.66 24.59
N ALA A 194 -17.32 34.37 24.72
CA ALA A 194 -18.62 33.87 25.17
C ALA A 194 -18.94 34.29 26.61
N ARG A 195 -17.97 34.24 27.53
CA ARG A 195 -18.14 34.72 28.92
C ARG A 195 -18.41 36.22 28.97
N THR A 196 -17.67 36.99 28.18
CA THR A 196 -17.81 38.46 28.12
C THR A 196 -19.18 38.85 27.54
N ARG A 197 -19.64 38.12 26.52
CA ARG A 197 -20.96 38.30 25.91
C ARG A 197 -22.11 37.87 26.83
N GLY A 198 -21.96 36.75 27.53
CA GLY A 198 -22.97 36.20 28.42
C GLY A 198 -23.28 37.07 29.64
N GLN A 199 -22.36 37.95 30.06
CA GLN A 199 -22.60 38.92 31.13
C GLN A 199 -23.19 40.25 30.62
N ALA A 200 -22.85 40.68 29.40
CA ALA A 200 -23.39 41.90 28.80
C ALA A 200 -24.79 41.73 28.19
N GLU A 201 -25.12 40.53 27.68
CA GLU A 201 -26.42 40.24 27.05
C GLU A 201 -27.64 40.32 27.98
N PRO A 202 -27.65 39.84 29.23
CA PRO A 202 -28.87 39.87 30.04
C PRO A 202 -29.29 41.30 30.43
N GLU A 203 -28.35 42.22 30.64
CA GLU A 203 -28.67 43.63 30.88
C GLU A 203 -29.10 44.34 29.60
N HIS A 204 -28.44 44.08 28.48
CA HIS A 204 -28.84 44.64 27.19
C HIS A 204 -30.23 44.14 26.76
N ALA A 205 -30.50 42.84 26.86
CA ALA A 205 -31.79 42.25 26.53
C ALA A 205 -32.93 42.79 27.40
N ARG A 206 -32.71 42.97 28.72
CA ARG A 206 -33.68 43.63 29.61
C ARG A 206 -33.94 45.07 29.16
N SER A 207 -32.88 45.84 28.89
CA SER A 207 -32.99 47.22 28.37
C SER A 207 -33.75 47.29 27.04
N THR A 208 -33.53 46.35 26.13
CA THR A 208 -34.27 46.26 24.86
C THR A 208 -35.75 45.92 25.07
N LEU A 209 -36.06 45.00 25.97
CA LEU A 209 -37.46 44.65 26.30
C LEU A 209 -38.20 45.82 26.92
N ASP A 210 -37.57 46.53 27.86
CA ASP A 210 -38.15 47.73 28.49
C ASP A 210 -38.39 48.82 27.44
N GLN A 211 -37.48 49.00 26.48
CA GLN A 211 -37.66 49.93 25.36
C GLN A 211 -38.83 49.51 24.45
N HIS A 212 -38.93 48.23 24.08
CA HIS A 212 -40.04 47.74 23.26
C HIS A 212 -41.40 47.91 23.97
N LEU A 213 -41.45 47.62 25.27
CA LEU A 213 -42.66 47.80 26.07
C LEU A 213 -43.03 49.28 26.16
N ALA A 214 -42.08 50.18 26.41
CA ALA A 214 -42.32 51.61 26.44
C ALA A 214 -42.86 52.14 25.11
N LEU A 215 -42.35 51.66 23.96
CA LEU A 215 -42.87 51.99 22.64
C LEU A 215 -44.34 51.57 22.47
N LEU A 216 -44.68 50.35 22.88
CA LEU A 216 -46.07 49.85 22.81
C LEU A 216 -47.00 50.61 23.76
N GLN A 217 -46.52 50.99 24.93
CA GLN A 217 -47.29 51.77 25.92
C GLN A 217 -47.51 53.22 25.49
N ALA A 218 -46.57 53.81 24.75
CA ALA A 218 -46.70 55.14 24.18
C ALA A 218 -47.56 55.20 22.90
N ALA A 219 -47.90 54.04 22.34
CA ALA A 219 -48.70 53.97 21.12
C ALA A 219 -50.19 54.22 21.40
N GLU A 220 -50.81 55.07 20.58
CA GLU A 220 -52.24 55.36 20.68
C GLU A 220 -53.11 54.15 20.25
N PRO A 221 -54.34 54.01 20.77
CA PRO A 221 -55.29 53.02 20.26
C PRO A 221 -55.47 53.15 18.74
N GLY A 222 -55.23 52.06 18.01
CA GLY A 222 -55.25 52.04 16.54
C GLY A 222 -53.88 52.19 15.87
N ALA A 223 -52.79 52.38 16.63
CA ALA A 223 -51.42 52.35 16.11
C ALA A 223 -51.03 50.99 15.49
N LEU A 224 -51.72 49.91 15.90
CA LEU A 224 -51.65 48.60 15.29
C LEU A 224 -53.00 48.27 14.66
N ILE A 225 -52.98 47.90 13.38
CA ILE A 225 -54.17 47.42 12.66
C ILE A 225 -54.05 45.92 12.41
N PRO A 226 -55.14 45.15 12.54
CA PRO A 226 -55.11 43.73 12.19
C PRO A 226 -54.81 43.56 10.70
N SER A 227 -53.88 42.67 10.39
CA SER A 227 -53.55 42.27 9.03
C SER A 227 -54.03 40.83 8.76
N SER A 228 -54.24 40.51 7.48
CA SER A 228 -54.55 39.14 7.09
C SER A 228 -53.35 38.24 7.38
N VAL A 229 -53.58 37.13 8.08
CA VAL A 229 -52.53 36.14 8.39
C VAL A 229 -51.97 35.50 7.12
N LEU A 230 -52.83 35.28 6.13
CA LEU A 230 -52.47 34.68 4.84
C LEU A 230 -52.73 35.66 3.70
N ASN A 231 -51.79 35.75 2.77
CA ASN A 231 -51.99 36.47 1.51
C ASN A 231 -52.93 35.70 0.57
N TYR A 232 -53.31 36.30 -0.56
CA TYR A 232 -54.27 35.68 -1.49
C TYR A 232 -53.79 34.33 -2.07
N ALA A 233 -52.50 34.23 -2.41
CA ALA A 233 -51.91 33.00 -2.95
C ALA A 233 -51.90 31.90 -1.88
N GLU A 234 -51.42 32.22 -0.68
CA GLU A 234 -51.43 31.32 0.48
C GLU A 234 -52.84 30.85 0.85
N GLN A 235 -53.85 31.72 0.79
CA GLN A 235 -55.24 31.33 1.02
C GLN A 235 -55.73 30.28 0.01
N SER A 236 -55.29 30.38 -1.25
CA SER A 236 -55.61 29.39 -2.28
C SER A 236 -54.98 28.03 -1.96
N LYS A 237 -53.69 28.03 -1.58
CA LYS A 237 -52.97 26.80 -1.16
C LYS A 237 -53.58 26.20 0.10
N PHE A 238 -53.85 27.04 1.11
CA PHE A 238 -54.50 26.65 2.35
C PHE A 238 -55.81 25.90 2.09
N ARG A 239 -56.68 26.39 1.19
CA ARG A 239 -57.93 25.67 0.86
C ARG A 239 -57.69 24.30 0.24
N ALA A 240 -56.67 24.17 -0.62
CA ALA A 240 -56.30 22.90 -1.23
C ALA A 240 -55.78 21.91 -0.17
N ILE A 241 -54.85 22.35 0.67
CA ILE A 241 -54.24 21.56 1.76
C ILE A 241 -55.30 21.20 2.80
N LEU A 242 -56.20 22.13 3.16
CA LEU A 242 -57.29 21.90 4.11
C LEU A 242 -58.25 20.81 3.64
N THR A 243 -58.56 20.79 2.34
CA THR A 243 -59.42 19.74 1.77
C THR A 243 -58.71 18.39 1.85
N TRP A 244 -57.43 18.35 1.47
CA TRP A 244 -56.61 17.15 1.50
C TRP A 244 -56.43 16.57 2.91
N THR A 245 -56.19 17.44 3.91
CA THR A 245 -56.03 17.04 5.32
C THR A 245 -57.33 16.53 5.92
N LYS A 246 -58.47 17.16 5.62
CA LYS A 246 -59.80 16.71 6.09
C LYS A 246 -60.14 15.29 5.64
N GLU A 247 -59.85 14.95 4.38
CA GLU A 247 -60.05 13.60 3.84
C GLU A 247 -59.26 12.52 4.59
N ARG A 248 -58.16 12.92 5.25
CA ARG A 248 -57.23 12.05 5.98
C ARG A 248 -57.31 12.24 7.50
N LYS A 249 -58.26 13.02 8.01
CA LYS A 249 -58.42 13.38 9.43
C LYS A 249 -57.21 14.08 10.08
N LEU A 250 -56.33 14.64 9.26
CA LEU A 250 -55.15 15.38 9.70
C LEU A 250 -55.51 16.81 10.14
N LYS A 251 -54.63 17.45 10.91
CA LYS A 251 -54.75 18.87 11.30
C LYS A 251 -53.89 19.74 10.42
N LEU A 252 -54.32 20.99 10.20
CA LEU A 252 -53.59 21.99 9.43
C LEU A 252 -53.47 23.27 10.26
N LEU A 253 -52.24 23.76 10.39
CA LEU A 253 -51.91 24.97 11.11
C LEU A 253 -51.15 25.94 10.19
N PRO A 254 -51.66 27.16 9.92
CA PRO A 254 -50.95 28.16 9.13
C PRO A 254 -49.96 28.98 9.98
N GLN A 255 -48.86 29.43 9.35
CA GLN A 255 -47.92 30.44 9.87
C GLN A 255 -47.32 30.08 11.25
N VAL A 256 -46.98 28.81 11.46
CA VAL A 256 -46.47 28.31 12.75
C VAL A 256 -44.96 28.56 12.86
N SER A 257 -44.53 29.14 13.98
CA SER A 257 -43.11 29.24 14.29
C SER A 257 -42.48 27.86 14.49
N MET A 258 -41.29 27.67 13.93
CA MET A 258 -40.55 26.40 14.03
C MET A 258 -40.24 26.05 15.48
N GLY A 259 -40.05 27.05 16.35
CA GLY A 259 -39.84 26.85 17.79
C GLY A 259 -41.00 26.20 18.55
N GLU A 260 -42.21 26.22 17.98
CA GLU A 260 -43.42 25.67 18.61
C GLU A 260 -43.60 24.18 18.36
N TYR A 261 -42.96 23.64 17.33
CA TYR A 261 -43.11 22.23 16.93
C TYR A 261 -41.77 21.50 16.75
N LEU A 262 -40.65 22.20 16.90
CA LEU A 262 -39.31 21.61 16.99
C LEU A 262 -38.74 21.85 18.39
N GLU A 263 -38.19 20.78 18.96
CA GLU A 263 -37.52 20.80 20.26
C GLU A 263 -36.12 20.19 20.06
N PRO A 264 -35.04 20.87 20.50
CA PRO A 264 -33.72 20.26 20.47
C PRO A 264 -33.65 19.07 21.43
N SER A 265 -32.84 18.08 21.10
CA SER A 265 -32.54 16.98 22.04
C SER A 265 -31.71 17.51 23.23
N PRO A 266 -31.72 16.83 24.40
CA PRO A 266 -30.89 17.22 25.53
C PRO A 266 -29.41 17.33 25.14
N GLY A 267 -28.76 18.46 25.50
CA GLY A 267 -27.37 18.77 25.15
C GLY A 267 -27.19 19.50 23.81
N GLU A 268 -28.25 19.73 23.05
CA GLU A 268 -28.26 20.44 21.76
C GLU A 268 -29.10 21.72 21.81
N GLU A 269 -29.29 22.30 23.00
CA GLU A 269 -30.20 23.43 23.23
C GLU A 269 -29.87 24.66 22.37
N GLU A 270 -28.59 24.82 22.00
CA GLU A 270 -28.10 25.88 21.11
C GLU A 270 -28.72 25.82 19.71
N LEU A 271 -29.16 24.65 19.23
CA LEU A 271 -29.81 24.52 17.92
C LEU A 271 -31.10 25.33 17.83
N ARG A 272 -31.80 25.56 18.95
CA ARG A 272 -33.07 26.32 18.96
C ARG A 272 -32.91 27.70 18.33
N TRP A 273 -31.79 28.37 18.58
CA TRP A 273 -31.51 29.71 18.05
C TRP A 273 -31.40 29.75 16.52
N THR A 274 -31.11 28.61 15.90
CA THR A 274 -30.96 28.50 14.44
C THR A 274 -32.29 28.43 13.70
N TYR A 275 -33.43 28.21 14.37
CA TYR A 275 -34.73 28.11 13.72
C TYR A 275 -35.89 28.82 14.43
N ASN A 276 -35.76 29.23 15.69
CA ASN A 276 -36.87 29.73 16.51
C ASN A 276 -37.56 31.01 15.98
N ASP A 277 -36.85 31.82 15.21
CA ASP A 277 -37.36 33.03 14.56
C ASP A 277 -37.97 32.75 13.16
N ARG A 278 -37.90 31.52 12.69
CA ARG A 278 -38.42 31.09 11.39
C ARG A 278 -39.81 30.49 11.57
N ARG A 279 -40.63 30.60 10.53
CA ARG A 279 -41.99 30.07 10.49
C ARG A 279 -42.16 29.23 9.22
N ALA A 280 -42.95 28.17 9.33
CA ALA A 280 -43.46 27.44 8.18
C ALA A 280 -44.81 28.03 7.76
N ASP A 281 -45.06 28.10 6.45
CA ASP A 281 -46.34 28.63 5.95
C ASP A 281 -47.51 27.76 6.37
N PHE A 282 -47.32 26.44 6.33
CA PHE A 282 -48.26 25.49 6.91
C PHE A 282 -47.55 24.32 7.58
N VAL A 283 -48.13 23.82 8.67
CA VAL A 283 -47.74 22.58 9.33
C VAL A 283 -48.94 21.65 9.34
N ILE A 284 -48.73 20.41 8.94
CA ILE A 284 -49.73 19.34 8.98
C ILE A 284 -49.36 18.41 10.12
N CYS A 285 -50.33 18.13 10.97
CA CYS A 285 -50.18 17.21 12.10
C CYS A 285 -51.09 16.00 11.98
N ASP A 286 -50.72 14.93 12.67
CA ASP A 286 -51.58 13.77 12.87
C ASP A 286 -52.74 14.04 13.85
N GLU A 287 -53.49 12.99 14.20
CA GLU A 287 -54.64 13.11 15.11
C GLU A 287 -54.23 13.52 16.54
N GLN A 288 -52.98 13.30 16.93
CA GLN A 288 -52.38 13.60 18.23
C GLN A 288 -51.66 14.95 18.26
N TRP A 289 -51.76 15.74 17.19
CA TRP A 289 -51.08 17.03 17.03
C TRP A 289 -49.55 16.94 16.86
N MET A 290 -49.02 15.76 16.52
CA MET A 290 -47.60 15.63 16.18
C MET A 290 -47.35 16.09 14.74
N PRO A 291 -46.36 16.96 14.49
CA PRO A 291 -46.06 17.45 13.14
C PRO A 291 -45.55 16.30 12.27
N ILE A 292 -46.08 16.21 11.05
CA ILE A 292 -45.68 15.19 10.06
C ILE A 292 -45.16 15.79 8.76
N LEU A 293 -45.71 16.94 8.35
CA LEU A 293 -45.28 17.67 7.16
C LEU A 293 -45.23 19.16 7.45
N ALA A 294 -44.21 19.83 6.94
CA ALA A 294 -44.20 21.27 6.76
C ALA A 294 -44.40 21.59 5.26
N VAL A 295 -45.17 22.63 4.98
CA VAL A 295 -45.40 23.12 3.61
C VAL A 295 -44.90 24.55 3.53
N GLU A 296 -44.04 24.80 2.54
CA GLU A 296 -43.48 26.12 2.23
C GLU A 296 -44.01 26.58 0.87
N HIS A 297 -44.43 27.84 0.78
CA HIS A 297 -44.92 28.46 -0.44
C HIS A 297 -43.94 29.49 -0.98
N HIS A 298 -43.29 29.14 -2.08
CA HIS A 298 -42.37 30.02 -2.79
C HIS A 298 -43.16 30.88 -3.78
N GLY A 299 -43.58 32.06 -3.33
CA GLY A 299 -44.22 33.06 -4.18
C GLY A 299 -43.21 33.84 -5.04
N SER A 300 -43.72 34.67 -5.95
CA SER A 300 -42.93 35.53 -6.86
C SER A 300 -41.92 36.47 -6.18
N GLY A 301 -42.10 36.78 -4.90
CA GLY A 301 -41.16 37.57 -4.10
C GLY A 301 -40.09 36.77 -3.34
N HIS A 302 -40.14 35.43 -3.38
CA HIS A 302 -39.31 34.55 -2.53
C HIS A 302 -37.80 34.74 -2.74
N GLN A 303 -37.40 34.95 -4.00
CA GLN A 303 -35.99 35.09 -4.39
C GLN A 303 -35.45 36.53 -4.25
N LEU A 304 -36.27 37.49 -3.83
CA LEU A 304 -35.89 38.91 -3.77
C LEU A 304 -35.13 39.27 -2.48
N GLY A 305 -35.14 38.41 -1.47
CA GLY A 305 -34.44 38.65 -0.20
C GLY A 305 -32.97 38.21 -0.25
N GLU A 306 -32.07 39.00 0.35
CA GLU A 306 -30.70 38.55 0.58
C GLU A 306 -30.69 37.28 1.45
N ASN A 307 -29.87 36.29 1.07
CA ASN A 307 -29.73 35.01 1.78
C ASN A 307 -30.97 34.10 1.82
N TRP A 308 -31.95 34.24 0.91
CA TRP A 308 -33.11 33.35 0.84
C TRP A 308 -32.72 31.86 0.77
N GLU A 309 -31.69 31.52 -0.01
CA GLU A 309 -31.17 30.14 -0.13
C GLU A 309 -30.72 29.56 1.21
N LYS A 310 -30.01 30.35 2.02
CA LYS A 310 -29.53 29.92 3.34
C LYS A 310 -30.68 29.75 4.31
N ARG A 311 -31.70 30.60 4.23
CA ARG A 311 -32.91 30.51 5.08
C ARG A 311 -33.67 29.23 4.79
N ASP A 312 -33.88 28.91 3.52
CA ASP A 312 -34.55 27.67 3.10
C ASP A 312 -33.72 26.44 3.46
N ALA A 313 -32.40 26.48 3.26
CA ALA A 313 -31.51 25.39 3.63
C ALA A 313 -31.57 25.08 5.14
N ILE A 314 -31.63 26.12 5.98
CA ILE A 314 -31.77 25.95 7.44
C ILE A 314 -33.12 25.32 7.78
N LYS A 315 -34.22 25.79 7.17
CA LYS A 315 -35.55 25.20 7.38
C LYS A 315 -35.56 23.71 6.99
N ALA A 316 -35.08 23.41 5.78
CA ALA A 316 -35.03 22.04 5.27
C ALA A 316 -34.18 21.13 6.17
N GLN A 317 -32.99 21.59 6.58
CA GLN A 317 -32.11 20.82 7.45
C GLN A 317 -32.74 20.58 8.84
N ALA A 318 -33.40 21.58 9.43
CA ALA A 318 -34.07 21.42 10.72
C ALA A 318 -35.21 20.40 10.64
N LEU A 319 -35.99 20.41 9.57
CA LEU A 319 -37.08 19.44 9.34
C LEU A 319 -36.55 18.02 9.12
N VAL A 320 -35.44 17.86 8.39
CA VAL A 320 -34.77 16.56 8.21
C VAL A 320 -34.30 16.00 9.55
N LEU A 321 -33.66 16.82 10.39
CA LEU A 321 -33.21 16.40 11.73
C LEU A 321 -34.38 16.01 12.65
N ALA A 322 -35.54 16.63 12.47
CA ALA A 322 -36.76 16.32 13.21
C ALA A 322 -37.62 15.22 12.57
N ASP A 323 -37.18 14.65 11.45
CA ASP A 323 -37.91 13.63 10.69
C ASP A 323 -39.35 14.08 10.31
N ILE A 324 -39.46 15.33 9.87
CA ILE A 324 -40.69 15.95 9.35
C ILE A 324 -40.51 16.15 7.84
N GLY A 325 -41.49 15.70 7.04
CA GLY A 325 -41.42 15.87 5.59
C GLY A 325 -41.59 17.32 5.16
N LEU A 326 -40.96 17.71 4.07
CA LEU A 326 -41.04 19.07 3.51
C LEU A 326 -41.73 19.02 2.15
N VAL A 327 -42.75 19.86 1.97
CA VAL A 327 -43.45 20.02 0.69
C VAL A 327 -43.31 21.48 0.22
N ILE A 328 -42.69 21.67 -0.94
CA ILE A 328 -42.52 22.99 -1.54
C ILE A 328 -43.60 23.21 -2.60
N THR A 329 -44.33 24.32 -2.46
CA THR A 329 -45.35 24.76 -3.42
C THR A 329 -44.95 26.07 -4.09
N GLU A 330 -45.19 26.19 -5.38
CA GLU A 330 -44.83 27.37 -6.18
C GLU A 330 -46.09 28.14 -6.61
N ASP A 331 -45.94 29.40 -7.03
CA ASP A 331 -47.05 30.22 -7.54
C ASP A 331 -47.84 29.51 -8.66
N GLY A 332 -47.14 28.83 -9.58
CA GLY A 332 -47.74 28.08 -10.69
C GLY A 332 -48.48 26.80 -10.28
N ASP A 333 -48.31 26.31 -9.05
CA ASP A 333 -48.91 25.04 -8.64
C ASP A 333 -50.43 25.17 -8.52
N ARG A 334 -51.14 24.49 -9.40
CA ARG A 334 -52.58 24.32 -9.30
C ARG A 334 -52.94 23.35 -8.17
N LYS A 335 -54.22 23.33 -7.76
CA LYS A 335 -54.70 22.51 -6.63
C LYS A 335 -54.39 21.02 -6.79
N ASP A 336 -54.49 20.48 -8.00
CA ASP A 336 -54.14 19.11 -8.35
C ASP A 336 -52.66 18.82 -8.13
N ILE A 337 -51.78 19.74 -8.50
CA ILE A 337 -50.32 19.62 -8.31
C ILE A 337 -49.97 19.65 -6.82
N VAL A 338 -50.54 20.59 -6.06
CA VAL A 338 -50.34 20.67 -4.61
C VAL A 338 -50.74 19.35 -3.94
N ARG A 339 -51.89 18.78 -4.33
CA ARG A 339 -52.35 17.49 -3.78
C ARG A 339 -51.42 16.35 -4.16
N ALA A 340 -50.97 16.27 -5.41
CA ALA A 340 -50.03 15.25 -5.84
C ALA A 340 -48.71 15.30 -5.07
N LYS A 341 -48.16 16.51 -4.82
CA LYS A 341 -46.96 16.70 -3.99
C LYS A 341 -47.18 16.22 -2.54
N LEU A 342 -48.33 16.57 -1.94
CA LEU A 342 -48.69 16.10 -0.61
C LEU A 342 -48.86 14.58 -0.55
N ASP A 343 -49.52 13.98 -1.54
CA ASP A 343 -49.73 12.53 -1.62
C ASP A 343 -48.41 11.77 -1.74
N ALA A 344 -47.49 12.26 -2.58
CA ALA A 344 -46.18 11.65 -2.76
C ALA A 344 -45.38 11.63 -1.45
N GLU A 345 -45.31 12.78 -0.76
CA GLU A 345 -44.53 12.89 0.47
C GLU A 345 -45.18 12.17 1.64
N TYR A 346 -46.51 12.23 1.77
CA TYR A 346 -47.24 11.49 2.79
C TYR A 346 -47.11 9.96 2.60
N ALA A 347 -47.17 9.48 1.35
CA ALA A 347 -46.97 8.06 1.04
C ALA A 347 -45.54 7.61 1.39
N ARG A 348 -44.53 8.43 1.08
CA ARG A 348 -43.13 8.17 1.46
C ARG A 348 -42.98 7.97 2.97
N LEU A 349 -43.48 8.91 3.78
CA LEU A 349 -43.41 8.84 5.24
C LEU A 349 -44.18 7.64 5.81
N THR A 350 -45.33 7.31 5.21
CA THR A 350 -46.14 6.16 5.64
C THR A 350 -45.41 4.83 5.37
N ALA A 351 -44.75 4.71 4.21
CA ALA A 351 -43.96 3.52 3.85
C ALA A 351 -42.71 3.36 4.74
N GLU A 352 -42.02 4.45 5.08
CA GLU A 352 -40.87 4.44 5.99
C GLU A 352 -41.26 4.04 7.42
N SER A 353 -42.44 4.48 7.86
CA SER A 353 -43.02 4.07 9.15
C SER A 353 -43.36 2.57 9.16
N ALA A 354 -43.98 2.06 8.09
CA ALA A 354 -44.35 0.65 7.98
C ALA A 354 -43.13 -0.30 7.92
N THR A 355 -41.99 0.19 7.41
CA THR A 355 -40.74 -0.58 7.35
C THR A 355 -39.88 -0.47 8.62
N GLY A 356 -40.34 0.26 9.63
CA GLY A 356 -39.62 0.47 10.90
C GLY A 356 -38.35 1.32 10.75
N ARG A 357 -38.13 1.95 9.58
CA ARG A 357 -37.00 2.87 9.36
C ARG A 357 -37.25 4.23 9.99
N ARG A 358 -38.51 4.58 10.20
CA ARG A 358 -38.94 5.75 10.96
C ARG A 358 -39.16 5.35 12.41
N ALA A 359 -38.39 5.93 13.33
CA ALA A 359 -38.74 5.86 14.75
C ALA A 359 -39.93 6.79 14.96
N LEU A 360 -41.15 6.23 15.02
CA LEU A 360 -42.25 6.98 15.61
C LEU A 360 -41.79 7.36 17.03
N PRO A 361 -41.81 8.65 17.41
CA PRO A 361 -41.40 9.03 18.75
C PRO A 361 -42.21 8.17 19.73
N ALA A 362 -41.49 7.35 20.50
CA ALA A 362 -42.07 6.57 21.58
C ALA A 362 -42.95 7.53 22.36
N GLN A 363 -44.23 7.18 22.49
CA GLN A 363 -45.25 7.98 23.17
C GLN A 363 -44.60 8.77 24.30
N TYR A 364 -44.53 10.09 24.16
CA TYR A 364 -43.93 10.95 25.17
C TYR A 364 -44.72 10.73 26.46
N GLY A 365 -44.21 9.84 27.31
CA GLY A 365 -44.58 9.74 28.71
C GLY A 365 -44.08 10.99 29.41
N ARG A 366 -44.77 12.11 29.20
CA ARG A 366 -44.73 13.21 30.16
C ARG A 366 -45.61 12.79 31.32
N GLY A 367 -44.95 12.40 32.41
CA GLY A 367 -45.57 12.23 33.71
C GLY A 367 -46.41 13.46 34.06
N ALA A 368 -47.56 13.15 34.68
CA ALA A 368 -48.53 14.10 35.20
C ALA A 368 -47.93 15.11 36.19
#